data_AF-A0A7Z7YS75-F1
#
_entry.id   AF-A0A7Z7YS75-F1
#
_cell.length_a   1.000
_cell.length_b   1.000
_cell.length_c   1.000
_cell.angle_alpha   90.00
_cell.angle_beta   90.00
_cell.angle_gamma   90.00
#
_symmetry.space_group_name_H-M   'P 1'
#
loop_
_entity.id
_entity.type
_entity.pdbx_description
1 polymer ?
#
loop_
_entity_poly.entity_id
_entity_poly.type
_entity_poly.pdbx_seq_one_letter_code
_entity_poly.pdbx_strand_id
1 'polypeptide(L)'
;YRIGYFKKVQGIGKEVVPTVVIDLVDQLKVKYSIKLILEVLNIPKSTYYRWKNKTHKNDTVTQKVIELCKANHYTYGYRKITALINQCYTSPINHKRVQKMMQKHHLNCRVRPKKTTRIGKPYYKTDNLLQRQFKASCP
;
A
#
# COMPACT_ATOMS: atom_id res chain seq x y z
N TYR A 1 -3.67 51.76 -8.67
CA TYR A 1 -3.45 50.80 -9.76
C TYR A 1 -3.46 49.38 -9.22
N ARG A 2 -4.38 48.57 -9.74
CA ARG A 2 -4.80 47.25 -9.23
C ARG A 2 -3.76 46.20 -9.60
N ILE A 3 -3.06 45.66 -8.59
CA ILE A 3 -2.07 44.58 -8.79
C ILE A 3 -2.84 43.35 -9.27
N GLY A 4 -2.70 43.05 -10.56
CA GLY A 4 -3.34 41.91 -11.19
C GLY A 4 -2.91 40.61 -10.55
N TYR A 5 -3.89 39.79 -10.17
CA TYR A 5 -3.67 38.41 -9.75
C TYR A 5 -3.00 37.64 -10.89
N PHE A 6 -1.74 37.26 -10.70
CA PHE A 6 -1.05 36.31 -11.58
C PHE A 6 -1.83 34.98 -11.60
N LYS A 7 -2.54 34.72 -12.70
CA LYS A 7 -3.15 33.41 -12.96
C LYS A 7 -2.04 32.36 -13.10
N LYS A 8 -2.34 31.17 -12.58
CA LYS A 8 -1.48 30.00 -12.42
C LYS A 8 -0.78 29.62 -13.74
N VAL A 9 0.53 29.87 -13.84
CA VAL A 9 1.39 29.35 -14.90
C VAL A 9 1.74 27.91 -14.53
N GLN A 10 1.33 26.93 -15.35
CA GLN A 10 1.82 25.56 -15.26
C GLN A 10 3.27 25.56 -15.76
N GLY A 11 4.23 25.60 -14.84
CA GLY A 11 5.65 25.73 -15.17
C GLY A 11 6.23 24.43 -15.72
N ILE A 12 6.93 24.54 -16.86
CA ILE A 12 7.72 23.53 -17.58
C ILE A 12 9.07 23.32 -16.87
N GLY A 13 9.06 23.10 -15.55
CA GLY A 13 10.27 22.77 -14.78
C GLY A 13 10.38 21.26 -14.63
N LYS A 14 11.56 20.67 -14.91
CA LYS A 14 11.87 19.28 -14.54
C LYS A 14 11.43 19.07 -13.08
N GLU A 15 10.42 18.23 -12.85
CA GLU A 15 9.85 18.05 -11.51
C GLU A 15 10.91 17.44 -10.60
N VAL A 16 11.47 18.25 -9.71
CA VAL A 16 12.32 17.74 -8.63
C VAL A 16 11.42 16.95 -7.69
N VAL A 17 11.74 15.68 -7.46
CA VAL A 17 10.94 14.79 -6.61
C VAL A 17 10.91 15.36 -5.19
N PRO A 18 9.74 15.80 -4.67
CA PRO A 18 9.66 16.52 -3.39
C PRO A 18 10.20 15.75 -2.18
N THR A 19 10.12 14.41 -2.21
CA THR A 19 10.66 13.55 -1.15
C THR A 19 12.17 13.66 -1.04
N VAL A 20 12.90 13.62 -2.16
CA VAL A 20 14.37 13.71 -2.18
C VAL A 20 14.85 15.04 -1.58
N VAL A 21 14.16 16.14 -1.90
CA VAL A 21 14.48 17.46 -1.35
C VAL A 21 14.24 17.50 0.16
N ILE A 22 13.12 16.95 0.63
CA ILE A 22 12.82 16.91 2.07
C ILE A 22 13.90 16.12 2.81
N ASP A 23 14.25 14.94 2.30
CA ASP A 23 15.25 14.05 2.93
C ASP A 23 16.63 14.71 2.99
N LEU A 24 17.04 15.37 1.89
CA LEU A 24 18.32 16.09 1.81
C LEU A 24 18.36 17.29 2.76
N VAL A 25 17.28 18.08 2.83
CA VAL A 25 17.18 19.18 3.79
C VAL A 25 17.21 18.66 5.23
N ASP A 26 16.56 17.53 5.52
CA ASP A 26 16.56 16.92 6.86
C ASP A 26 17.93 16.37 7.27
N GLN A 27 18.77 15.92 6.33
CA GLN A 27 20.16 15.54 6.59
C GLN A 27 21.05 16.77 6.83
N LEU A 28 20.90 17.81 6.01
CA LEU A 28 21.78 18.98 6.03
C LEU A 28 21.42 20.03 7.09
N LYS A 29 20.18 20.04 7.61
CA LYS A 29 19.74 20.99 8.65
C LYS A 29 20.56 20.93 9.94
N VAL A 30 21.29 19.82 10.17
CA VAL A 30 22.17 19.64 11.33
C VAL A 30 23.40 20.57 11.24
N LYS A 31 23.86 20.87 10.03
CA LYS A 31 25.08 21.67 9.78
C LYS A 31 24.81 23.07 9.22
N TYR A 32 23.72 23.24 8.46
CA TYR A 32 23.42 24.47 7.75
C TYR A 32 22.00 24.97 8.02
N SER A 33 21.80 26.28 7.87
CA SER A 33 20.46 26.86 7.97
C SER A 33 19.57 26.41 6.80
N ILE A 34 18.29 26.15 7.08
CA ILE A 34 17.30 25.74 6.05
C ILE A 34 17.22 26.79 4.93
N LYS A 35 17.36 28.08 5.26
CA LYS A 35 17.35 29.18 4.28
C LYS A 35 18.47 29.01 3.27
N LEU A 36 19.70 28.79 3.73
CA LEU A 36 20.88 28.63 2.89
C LEU A 36 20.77 27.39 1.99
N ILE A 37 20.30 26.26 2.53
CA ILE A 37 20.11 25.03 1.77
C ILE A 37 19.10 25.24 0.62
N LEU A 38 17.99 25.92 0.90
CA LEU A 38 16.95 26.19 -0.10
C LEU A 38 17.38 27.20 -1.16
N GLU A 39 18.22 28.18 -0.79
CA GLU A 39 18.82 29.13 -1.74
C GLU A 39 19.73 28.42 -2.74
N VAL A 40 20.60 27.50 -2.28
CA VAL A 40 21.48 26.71 -3.16
C VAL A 40 20.68 25.80 -4.09
N LEU A 41 19.59 25.21 -3.60
CA LEU A 41 18.70 24.37 -4.40
C LEU A 41 17.76 25.18 -5.31
N ASN A 42 17.74 26.51 -5.18
CA ASN A 42 16.83 27.41 -5.87
C ASN A 42 15.34 27.07 -5.67
N ILE A 43 14.96 26.72 -4.43
CA ILE A 43 13.60 26.31 -4.06
C ILE A 43 12.96 27.36 -3.15
N PRO A 44 11.77 27.89 -3.50
CA PRO A 44 11.06 28.81 -2.62
C PRO A 44 10.73 28.17 -1.26
N LYS A 45 10.94 28.92 -0.18
CA LYS A 45 10.60 28.51 1.20
C LYS A 45 9.15 28.03 1.32
N SER A 46 8.21 28.71 0.68
CA SER A 46 6.78 28.33 0.64
C SER A 46 6.55 26.97 0.00
N THR A 47 7.28 26.64 -1.06
CA THR A 47 7.21 25.34 -1.75
C THR A 47 7.75 24.23 -0.86
N TYR A 48 8.89 24.44 -0.20
CA TYR A 48 9.45 23.48 0.74
C TYR A 48 8.49 23.15 1.90
N TYR A 49 7.98 24.17 2.60
CA TYR A 49 7.05 23.92 3.71
C TYR A 49 5.72 23.33 3.24
N ARG A 50 5.25 23.68 2.03
CA ARG A 50 4.08 23.03 1.41
C ARG A 50 4.31 21.54 1.21
N TRP A 51 5.50 21.15 0.74
CA TRP A 51 5.85 19.73 0.59
C TRP A 51 5.97 19.04 1.95
N LYS A 52 6.71 19.63 2.90
CA LYS A 52 6.90 19.09 4.25
C LYS A 52 5.57 18.86 4.99
N ASN A 53 4.65 19.82 4.90
CA ASN A 53 3.34 19.72 5.55
C ASN A 53 2.42 18.67 4.90
N LYS A 54 2.70 18.27 3.65
CA LYS A 54 1.94 17.23 2.95
C LYS A 54 2.36 15.82 3.40
N THR A 55 3.63 15.63 3.76
CA THR A 55 4.19 14.32 4.16
C THR A 55 3.85 13.93 5.59
N HIS A 56 3.76 14.88 6.51
CA HIS A 56 3.61 14.60 7.95
C HIS A 56 2.17 14.45 8.47
N LYS A 57 1.16 14.44 7.61
CA LYS A 57 -0.18 14.02 8.06
C LYS A 57 -0.18 12.51 8.25
N ASN A 58 0.37 12.06 9.39
CA ASN A 58 0.11 10.75 9.95
C ASN A 58 -1.40 10.67 10.18
N ASP A 59 -2.10 10.15 9.19
CA ASP A 59 -3.53 9.99 9.25
C ASP A 59 -3.79 8.89 10.29
N THR A 60 -4.19 9.28 11.50
CA THR A 60 -4.49 8.38 12.63
C THR A 60 -5.46 7.27 12.21
N VAL A 61 -6.34 7.59 11.27
CA VAL A 61 -7.24 6.65 10.60
C VAL A 61 -6.47 5.55 9.85
N THR A 62 -5.36 5.88 9.18
CA THR A 62 -4.52 4.90 8.46
C THR A 62 -3.89 3.91 9.42
N GLN A 63 -3.35 4.40 10.53
CA GLN A 63 -2.81 3.53 11.57
C GLN A 63 -3.89 2.59 12.11
N LYS A 64 -5.10 3.11 12.36
CA LYS A 64 -6.20 2.29 12.84
C LYS A 64 -6.68 1.24 11.83
N VAL A 65 -6.72 1.58 10.55
CA VAL A 65 -7.00 0.62 9.46
C VAL A 65 -5.96 -0.51 9.49
N ILE A 66 -4.67 -0.18 9.58
CA ILE A 66 -3.59 -1.18 9.63
C ILE A 66 -3.73 -2.09 10.85
N GLU A 67 -3.99 -1.52 12.03
CA GLU A 67 -4.22 -2.29 13.26
C GLU A 67 -5.39 -3.26 13.11
N LEU A 68 -6.53 -2.81 12.61
CA LEU A 68 -7.71 -3.66 12.42
C LEU A 68 -7.46 -4.76 11.39
N CYS A 69 -6.75 -4.46 10.30
CA CYS A 69 -6.36 -5.47 9.31
C CYS A 69 -5.47 -6.55 9.94
N LYS A 70 -4.47 -6.15 10.74
CA LYS A 70 -3.57 -7.08 11.44
C LYS A 70 -4.30 -7.93 12.48
N ALA A 71 -5.12 -7.32 13.32
CA ALA A 71 -5.90 -8.02 14.35
C ALA A 71 -6.83 -9.08 13.74
N ASN A 72 -7.38 -8.81 12.55
CA ASN A 72 -8.27 -9.74 11.83
C ASN A 72 -7.53 -10.63 10.82
N HIS A 73 -6.20 -10.72 10.90
CA HIS A 73 -5.37 -11.57 10.04
C HIS A 73 -5.61 -11.35 8.54
N TYR A 74 -5.93 -10.11 8.15
CA TYR A 74 -6.26 -9.71 6.78
C TYR A 74 -7.45 -10.48 6.17
N THR A 75 -8.35 -11.01 7.00
CA THR A 75 -9.57 -11.74 6.54
C THR A 75 -10.67 -10.77 6.10
N TYR A 76 -10.67 -9.56 6.64
CA TYR A 76 -11.72 -8.58 6.40
C TYR A 76 -11.37 -7.67 5.23
N GLY A 77 -12.32 -7.53 4.31
CA GLY A 77 -12.25 -6.55 3.23
C GLY A 77 -12.62 -5.14 3.70
N TYR A 78 -12.40 -4.16 2.82
CA TYR A 78 -12.57 -2.74 3.14
C TYR A 78 -13.98 -2.38 3.64
N ARG A 79 -15.03 -3.06 3.14
CA ARG A 79 -16.41 -2.87 3.62
C ARG A 79 -16.55 -3.17 5.12
N LYS A 80 -16.02 -4.32 5.56
CA LYS A 80 -16.10 -4.75 6.96
C LYS A 80 -15.20 -3.88 7.85
N ILE A 81 -13.99 -3.55 7.38
CA ILE A 81 -13.10 -2.62 8.09
C ILE A 81 -13.73 -1.24 8.24
N THR A 82 -14.42 -0.73 7.21
CA THR A 82 -15.13 0.56 7.31
C THR A 82 -16.22 0.53 8.38
N ALA A 83 -17.00 -0.56 8.47
CA ALA A 83 -18.01 -0.71 9.51
C ALA A 83 -17.40 -0.72 10.92
N LEU A 84 -16.31 -1.46 11.13
CA LEU A 84 -15.60 -1.52 12.41
C LEU A 84 -15.02 -0.15 12.81
N ILE A 85 -14.46 0.59 11.85
CA ILE A 85 -13.95 1.93 12.09
C ILE A 85 -15.10 2.87 12.45
N ASN A 86 -16.19 2.87 11.69
CA ASN A 86 -17.30 3.78 11.94
C ASN A 86 -18.04 3.49 13.26
N GLN A 87 -17.82 2.33 13.89
CA GLN A 87 -18.29 2.06 15.26
C GLN A 87 -17.45 2.76 16.33
N CYS A 88 -16.17 3.01 16.07
CA CYS A 88 -15.24 3.61 17.04
C CYS A 88 -15.10 5.13 16.89
N TYR A 89 -15.49 5.71 15.74
CA TYR A 89 -15.32 7.13 15.44
C TYR A 89 -16.65 7.87 15.45
N THR A 90 -16.67 9.09 15.99
CA THR A 90 -17.85 9.96 16.04
C THR A 90 -18.33 10.39 14.64
N SER A 91 -17.41 10.55 13.69
CA SER A 91 -17.75 10.91 12.30
C SER A 91 -17.51 9.73 11.37
N PRO A 92 -18.51 9.32 10.57
CA PRO A 92 -18.38 8.17 9.69
C PRO A 92 -17.39 8.47 8.56
N ILE A 93 -16.48 7.52 8.33
CA ILE A 93 -15.49 7.57 7.27
C ILE A 93 -16.09 6.92 6.02
N ASN A 94 -15.88 7.56 4.88
CA ASN A 94 -16.30 7.03 3.58
C ASN A 94 -15.51 5.76 3.23
N HIS A 95 -16.21 4.68 2.86
CA HIS A 95 -15.63 3.39 2.45
C HIS A 95 -14.59 3.51 1.33
N LYS A 96 -14.73 4.48 0.41
CA LYS A 96 -13.76 4.71 -0.68
C LYS A 96 -12.41 5.19 -0.14
N ARG A 97 -12.40 5.97 0.95
CA ARG A 97 -11.18 6.43 1.60
C ARG A 97 -10.46 5.24 2.23
N VAL A 98 -11.18 4.40 2.98
CA VAL A 98 -10.65 3.16 3.57
C VAL A 98 -10.08 2.24 2.47
N GLN A 99 -10.80 2.07 1.37
CA GLN A 99 -10.34 1.26 0.24
C GLN A 99 -9.01 1.77 -0.36
N LYS A 100 -8.89 3.08 -0.61
CA LYS A 100 -7.65 3.69 -1.12
C LYS A 100 -6.48 3.48 -0.15
N MET A 101 -6.73 3.63 1.15
CA MET A 101 -5.70 3.41 2.18
C MET A 101 -5.25 1.95 2.21
N MET A 102 -6.19 1.00 2.19
CA MET A 102 -5.84 -0.43 2.13
C MET A 102 -5.02 -0.77 0.90
N GLN A 103 -5.39 -0.25 -0.28
CA GLN A 103 -4.64 -0.47 -1.52
C GLN A 103 -3.23 0.12 -1.45
N LYS A 104 -3.09 1.36 -0.97
CA LYS A 104 -1.80 2.04 -0.82
C LYS A 104 -0.83 1.28 0.09
N HIS A 105 -1.35 0.61 1.11
CA HIS A 105 -0.57 -0.14 2.10
C HIS A 105 -0.58 -1.66 1.86
N HIS A 106 -1.08 -2.13 0.72
CA HIS A 106 -1.19 -3.56 0.38
C HIS A 106 -1.92 -4.42 1.44
N LEU A 107 -2.94 -3.85 2.09
CA LEU A 107 -3.72 -4.48 3.17
C LEU A 107 -4.96 -5.21 2.67
N ASN A 108 -4.97 -5.65 1.41
CA ASN A 108 -6.12 -6.29 0.81
C ASN A 108 -6.45 -7.61 1.50
N CYS A 109 -7.73 -7.99 1.46
CA CYS A 109 -8.19 -9.24 2.06
C CYS A 109 -7.46 -10.44 1.43
N ARG A 110 -7.00 -11.37 2.27
CA ARG A 110 -6.35 -12.60 1.85
C ARG A 110 -7.39 -13.56 1.27
N VAL A 111 -7.18 -13.97 0.02
CA VAL A 111 -7.98 -15.02 -0.60
C VAL A 111 -7.71 -16.35 0.09
N ARG A 112 -8.77 -17.06 0.47
CA ARG A 112 -8.66 -18.42 1.01
C ARG A 112 -8.08 -19.34 -0.07
N PRO A 113 -6.96 -20.04 0.20
CA PRO A 113 -6.43 -20.99 -0.77
C PRO A 113 -7.42 -22.12 -1.00
N LYS A 114 -7.58 -22.53 -2.26
CA LYS A 114 -8.38 -23.70 -2.61
C LYS A 114 -7.71 -24.94 -2.02
N LYS A 115 -8.47 -25.72 -1.24
CA LYS A 115 -8.00 -27.03 -0.77
C LYS A 115 -8.11 -28.01 -1.94
N THR A 116 -7.00 -28.62 -2.33
CA THR A 116 -6.99 -29.74 -3.27
C THR A 116 -6.96 -31.04 -2.46
N THR A 117 -7.95 -31.89 -2.67
CA THR A 117 -7.90 -33.27 -2.19
C THR A 117 -7.00 -34.06 -3.14
N ARG A 118 -5.89 -34.64 -2.64
CA ARG A 118 -5.16 -35.65 -3.41
C ARG A 118 -6.03 -36.89 -3.44
N ILE A 119 -6.76 -37.09 -4.53
CA ILE A 119 -7.45 -38.35 -4.80
C ILE A 119 -6.34 -39.39 -4.94
N GLY A 120 -6.25 -40.32 -3.98
CA GLY A 120 -5.31 -41.44 -4.07
C GLY A 120 -5.63 -42.32 -5.29
N LYS A 121 -4.87 -43.39 -5.49
CA LYS A 121 -5.29 -44.40 -6.46
C LYS A 121 -6.65 -44.96 -6.04
N PRO A 122 -7.63 -45.08 -6.95
CA PRO A 122 -8.97 -45.56 -6.60
C PRO A 122 -8.97 -47.02 -6.12
N TYR A 123 -7.87 -47.74 -6.34
CA TYR A 123 -7.66 -49.11 -5.87
C TYR A 123 -6.26 -49.27 -5.28
N TYR A 124 -6.14 -50.20 -4.34
CA TYR A 124 -4.85 -50.65 -3.81
C TYR A 124 -4.17 -51.55 -4.85
N LYS A 125 -2.98 -51.16 -5.33
CA LYS A 125 -2.17 -52.00 -6.23
C LYS A 125 -1.42 -53.02 -5.37
N THR A 126 -1.86 -54.26 -5.37
CA THR A 126 -1.14 -55.38 -4.76
C THR A 126 0.04 -55.79 -5.65
N ASP A 127 1.06 -56.40 -5.04
CA ASP A 127 2.17 -56.98 -5.78
C ASP A 127 1.72 -58.24 -6.53
N ASN A 128 2.26 -58.46 -7.74
CA ASN A 128 1.98 -59.65 -8.54
C ASN A 128 2.80 -60.84 -8.00
N LEU A 129 2.29 -61.46 -6.93
CA LEU A 129 2.92 -62.62 -6.27
C LEU A 129 3.05 -63.84 -7.17
N LEU A 130 2.18 -63.96 -8.18
CA LEU A 130 2.14 -65.09 -9.11
C LEU A 130 3.07 -64.90 -10.33
N GLN A 131 3.65 -63.71 -10.51
CA GLN A 131 4.52 -63.31 -11.63
C GLN A 131 4.00 -63.71 -13.03
N ARG A 132 2.68 -63.85 -13.19
CA ARG A 132 2.10 -64.36 -14.43
C ARG A 132 2.15 -63.28 -15.52
N GLN A 133 2.63 -63.67 -16.71
CA GLN A 133 2.69 -62.79 -17.88
C GLN A 133 1.32 -62.77 -18.58
N PHE A 134 0.54 -61.71 -18.35
CA PHE A 134 -0.77 -61.51 -19.01
C PHE A 134 -0.66 -60.76 -20.35
N LYS A 135 0.55 -60.60 -20.90
CA LYS A 135 0.76 -59.97 -22.21
C LYS A 135 0.72 -61.04 -23.30
N ALA A 136 -0.24 -60.93 -24.22
CA ALA A 136 -0.27 -61.69 -25.47
C ALA A 136 0.45 -60.91 -26.59
N SER A 137 1.16 -61.61 -27.47
CA SER A 137 1.91 -61.01 -28.58
C SER A 137 1.06 -60.70 -29.82
N CYS A 138 -0.15 -61.25 -29.90
CA CYS A 138 -1.14 -60.95 -30.94
C CYS A 138 -2.56 -61.03 -30.33
N PRO A 139 -3.54 -60.32 -30.94
CA PRO A 139 -4.89 -60.15 -30.40
C PRO A 139 -5.69 -61.45 -30.31
#